data_AF-A0AAN6BNM1-F1
#
_entry.id   AF-A0AAN6BNM1-F1
#
_cell.length_a   1.000
_cell.length_b   1.000
_cell.length_c   1.000
_cell.angle_alpha   90.00
_cell.angle_beta   90.00
_cell.angle_gamma   90.00
#
_symmetry.space_group_name_H-M   'P 1'
#
loop_
_entity.id
_entity.type
_entity.pdbx_description
1 polymer ?
#
loop_
_entity_poly.entity_id
_entity_poly.type
_entity_poly.pdbx_seq_one_letter_code
_entity_poly.pdbx_strand_id
1 'polypeptide(L)'
;MAEDGSYMTTSQSQLSSSTSSLSPSKFCSKTYKNARELFLTRRLPEALAALEPAITVAQPHDERYVNGDDSTPPVASSQSTWRIKVWNLYITLLSSIVDLGPEEGKNQFGQKKWKSISSQVRDGQIWETVVQTGYRGLEGSVDAEVVYNLTTLLLNHSASQTLNQQRLETYLSSYGQPNLDIAEHLRNSPSHPSHSRPNGGTDTPKDLAARVKIIELFTLHVLPRNEEWEYAREFISMSEVLDEERKDVFLQTLEGIKEEKEQGALRAAALQREKDAELERQLREEERQRAEEAAAAERLEQKNNRRNNSKVDSSIEKSRPNGASKAKVGKPTDKTSGSKSTSSGRTAFSPPASSKSVKKTDKPARSNRALANVLRNILQYISKTVAGNPLSIARTLLFMLGIIVALSRQNIREKIRRITGSGWQKIKGTVGMGVKVSYI
;
A
#
# COMPACT_ATOMS: atom_id res chain seq x y z
N MET A 1 -67.70 -32.23 -35.94
CA MET A 1 -67.97 -31.36 -34.76
C MET A 1 -67.24 -32.02 -33.60
N ALA A 2 -66.17 -31.44 -33.05
CA ALA A 2 -66.09 -30.13 -32.37
C ALA A 2 -66.74 -30.21 -30.98
N GLU A 3 -66.09 -29.92 -29.86
CA GLU A 3 -64.74 -29.32 -29.63
C GLU A 3 -63.97 -30.07 -28.53
N ASP A 4 -62.65 -29.85 -28.44
CA ASP A 4 -61.80 -30.37 -27.33
C ASP A 4 -61.13 -29.20 -26.58
N GLY A 5 -61.34 -29.16 -25.26
CA GLY A 5 -61.02 -28.01 -24.40
C GLY A 5 -59.58 -28.04 -23.88
N SER A 6 -58.63 -27.50 -24.64
CA SER A 6 -57.22 -27.46 -24.26
C SER A 6 -56.91 -26.48 -23.11
N TYR A 7 -57.12 -26.92 -21.86
CA TYR A 7 -56.69 -26.22 -20.65
C TYR A 7 -55.16 -26.28 -20.43
N MET A 8 -54.41 -25.53 -21.24
CA MET A 8 -52.96 -25.38 -21.05
C MET A 8 -52.64 -24.57 -19.79
N THR A 9 -52.26 -25.24 -18.70
CA THR A 9 -51.80 -24.61 -17.45
C THR A 9 -50.76 -25.50 -16.76
N THR A 10 -49.70 -24.86 -16.25
CA THR A 10 -48.60 -25.43 -15.45
C THR A 10 -47.62 -26.38 -16.17
N SER A 11 -46.48 -25.84 -16.61
CA SER A 11 -45.15 -26.50 -16.59
C SER A 11 -43.98 -25.52 -16.86
N GLN A 12 -43.96 -24.35 -16.20
CA GLN A 12 -42.80 -23.43 -16.23
C GLN A 12 -41.81 -23.69 -15.07
N SER A 13 -41.49 -24.96 -14.82
CA SER A 13 -40.76 -25.40 -13.61
C SER A 13 -39.58 -26.35 -13.90
N GLN A 14 -38.98 -26.26 -15.10
CA GLN A 14 -37.84 -27.10 -15.52
C GLN A 14 -36.61 -26.31 -16.02
N LEU A 15 -36.36 -25.09 -15.50
CA LEU A 15 -35.15 -24.31 -15.81
C LEU A 15 -34.15 -24.18 -14.65
N SER A 16 -34.45 -24.76 -13.48
CA SER A 16 -33.69 -24.52 -12.23
C SER A 16 -32.86 -25.72 -11.75
N SER A 17 -32.80 -26.83 -12.50
CA SER A 17 -32.27 -28.12 -12.04
C SER A 17 -31.35 -28.81 -13.06
N SER A 18 -30.31 -28.10 -13.53
CA SER A 18 -29.31 -28.65 -14.47
C SER A 18 -27.90 -28.07 -14.26
N THR A 19 -27.46 -27.99 -13.01
CA THR A 19 -26.12 -27.53 -12.60
C THR A 19 -25.12 -28.68 -12.38
N SER A 20 -25.56 -29.94 -12.42
CA SER A 20 -24.74 -31.12 -12.17
C SER A 20 -23.81 -31.50 -13.34
N SER A 21 -22.51 -31.59 -13.07
CA SER A 21 -21.43 -32.20 -13.89
C SER A 21 -20.86 -31.45 -15.12
N LEU A 22 -20.95 -30.12 -15.19
CA LEU A 22 -20.04 -29.36 -16.06
C LEU A 22 -18.62 -29.35 -15.50
N SER A 23 -17.66 -29.96 -16.22
CA SER A 23 -16.22 -29.93 -15.88
C SER A 23 -15.71 -28.48 -15.67
N PRO A 24 -14.84 -28.19 -14.68
CA PRO A 24 -14.46 -26.82 -14.29
C PRO A 24 -14.05 -25.92 -15.46
N SER A 25 -13.21 -26.40 -16.38
CA SER A 25 -12.81 -25.63 -17.58
C SER A 25 -13.97 -25.24 -18.50
N LYS A 26 -15.02 -26.07 -18.63
CA LYS A 26 -16.23 -25.73 -19.40
C LYS A 26 -17.08 -24.68 -18.68
N PHE A 27 -17.19 -24.78 -17.35
CA PHE A 27 -17.85 -23.78 -16.51
C PHE A 27 -17.13 -22.43 -16.63
N CYS A 28 -15.83 -22.37 -16.32
CA CYS A 28 -15.01 -21.16 -16.46
C CYS A 28 -15.04 -20.58 -17.89
N SER A 29 -15.09 -21.42 -18.93
CA SER A 29 -15.24 -20.96 -20.32
C SER A 29 -16.59 -20.28 -20.60
N LYS A 30 -17.71 -20.87 -20.13
CA LYS A 30 -19.05 -20.28 -20.26
C LYS A 30 -19.15 -18.97 -19.47
N THR A 31 -18.66 -18.97 -18.23
CA THR A 31 -18.67 -17.82 -17.34
C THR A 31 -17.83 -16.66 -17.88
N TYR A 32 -16.61 -16.94 -18.35
CA TYR A 32 -15.75 -15.94 -19.00
C TYR A 32 -16.41 -15.31 -20.24
N LYS A 33 -17.07 -16.10 -21.09
CA LYS A 33 -17.78 -15.57 -22.28
C LYS A 33 -18.88 -14.60 -21.88
N ASN A 34 -19.74 -14.99 -20.93
CA ASN A 34 -20.83 -14.16 -20.42
C ASN A 34 -20.31 -12.86 -19.77
N ALA A 35 -19.36 -12.98 -18.83
CA ALA A 35 -18.78 -11.82 -18.15
C ALA A 35 -18.05 -10.87 -19.11
N ARG A 36 -17.40 -11.39 -20.17
CA ARG A 36 -16.77 -10.58 -21.23
C ARG A 36 -17.80 -9.80 -22.04
N GLU A 37 -18.96 -10.38 -22.36
CA GLU A 37 -20.04 -9.72 -23.10
C GLU A 37 -20.68 -8.60 -22.28
N LEU A 38 -20.94 -8.86 -20.98
CA LEU A 38 -21.40 -7.87 -20.01
C LEU A 38 -20.36 -6.74 -19.81
N PHE A 39 -19.07 -7.07 -19.78
CA PHE A 39 -18.00 -6.07 -19.69
C PHE A 39 -17.93 -5.17 -20.94
N LEU A 40 -17.98 -5.76 -22.14
CA LEU A 40 -17.96 -5.01 -23.41
C LEU A 40 -19.20 -4.12 -23.59
N THR A 41 -20.35 -4.51 -23.03
CA THR A 41 -21.57 -3.69 -22.98
C THR A 41 -21.59 -2.70 -21.80
N ARG A 42 -20.45 -2.50 -21.10
CA ARG A 42 -20.26 -1.61 -19.94
C ARG A 42 -21.14 -1.93 -18.72
N ARG A 43 -21.75 -3.11 -18.65
CA ARG A 43 -22.57 -3.58 -17.52
C ARG A 43 -21.67 -4.14 -16.40
N LEU A 44 -20.76 -3.30 -15.90
CA LEU A 44 -19.70 -3.69 -14.94
C LEU A 44 -20.21 -4.44 -13.69
N PRO A 45 -21.29 -4.02 -12.98
CA PRO A 45 -21.76 -4.74 -11.80
C PRO A 45 -22.28 -6.15 -12.14
N GLU A 46 -22.86 -6.33 -13.32
CA GLU A 46 -23.34 -7.63 -13.81
C GLU A 46 -22.20 -8.51 -14.29
N ALA A 47 -21.21 -7.93 -14.98
CA ALA A 47 -19.97 -8.63 -15.36
C ALA A 47 -19.23 -9.17 -14.12
N LEU A 48 -19.23 -8.41 -13.03
CA LEU A 48 -18.63 -8.81 -11.76
C LEU A 48 -19.45 -9.91 -11.08
N ALA A 49 -20.77 -9.75 -10.96
CA ALA A 49 -21.67 -10.76 -10.40
C ALA A 49 -21.70 -12.07 -11.23
N ALA A 50 -21.48 -11.98 -12.54
CA ALA A 50 -21.33 -13.16 -13.41
C ALA A 50 -20.00 -13.89 -13.15
N LEU A 51 -18.94 -13.19 -12.75
CA LEU A 51 -17.60 -13.77 -12.53
C LEU A 51 -17.38 -14.25 -11.08
N GLU A 52 -18.08 -13.66 -10.10
CA GLU A 52 -18.08 -14.05 -8.68
C GLU A 52 -18.23 -15.58 -8.47
N PRO A 53 -19.14 -16.32 -9.13
CA PRO A 53 -19.27 -17.78 -8.97
C PRO A 53 -18.13 -18.64 -9.54
N ALA A 54 -17.25 -18.09 -10.38
CA ALA A 54 -16.06 -18.79 -10.84
C ALA A 54 -14.88 -18.61 -9.87
N ILE A 55 -14.82 -17.45 -9.22
CA ILE A 55 -13.75 -17.06 -8.31
C ILE A 55 -14.05 -17.55 -6.89
N THR A 56 -15.30 -17.49 -6.44
CA THR A 56 -15.67 -17.88 -5.07
C THR A 56 -15.57 -19.39 -4.87
N VAL A 57 -15.17 -19.82 -3.67
CA VAL A 57 -15.31 -21.23 -3.25
C VAL A 57 -16.78 -21.63 -3.36
N ALA A 58 -17.08 -22.70 -4.09
CA ALA A 58 -18.41 -23.27 -4.10
C ALA A 58 -18.70 -23.86 -2.71
N GLN A 59 -19.64 -23.26 -1.96
CA GLN A 59 -20.14 -23.88 -0.74
C GLN A 59 -20.83 -25.20 -1.11
N PRO A 60 -20.41 -26.35 -0.55
CA PRO A 60 -21.19 -27.57 -0.67
C PRO A 60 -22.44 -27.41 0.21
N HIS A 61 -23.61 -27.31 -0.42
CA HIS A 61 -24.88 -27.35 0.31
C HIS A 61 -25.16 -28.81 0.69
N ASP A 62 -24.83 -29.11 1.94
CA ASP A 62 -25.17 -30.29 2.74
C ASP A 62 -24.66 -31.70 2.33
N GLU A 63 -24.05 -32.32 3.34
CA GLU A 63 -23.95 -33.76 3.61
C GLU A 63 -23.51 -34.74 2.51
N ARG A 64 -22.18 -34.99 2.49
CA ARG A 64 -21.64 -36.35 2.74
C ARG A 64 -20.18 -36.33 3.16
N TYR A 65 -19.90 -36.77 4.40
CA TYR A 65 -18.55 -36.98 4.92
C TYR A 65 -17.91 -38.25 4.33
N VAL A 66 -17.07 -38.13 3.29
CA VAL A 66 -15.99 -39.11 3.02
C VAL A 66 -14.78 -38.40 2.42
N ASN A 67 -13.63 -38.52 3.10
CA ASN A 67 -12.30 -37.99 2.73
C ASN A 67 -12.15 -36.45 2.69
N GLY A 68 -10.98 -35.98 3.15
CA GLY A 68 -10.61 -34.56 3.10
C GLY A 68 -10.06 -34.18 1.73
N ASP A 69 -10.95 -33.75 0.85
CA ASP A 69 -10.61 -33.01 -0.37
C ASP A 69 -10.83 -31.52 -0.12
N ASP A 70 -9.87 -30.68 -0.49
CA ASP A 70 -9.95 -29.23 -0.23
C ASP A 70 -11.05 -28.62 -1.10
N SER A 71 -11.88 -27.75 -0.51
CA SER A 71 -12.95 -27.01 -1.20
C SER A 71 -12.37 -25.91 -2.12
N THR A 72 -11.66 -26.34 -3.15
CA THR A 72 -10.94 -25.44 -4.07
C THR A 72 -11.89 -24.77 -5.07
N PRO A 73 -11.71 -23.47 -5.35
CA PRO A 73 -12.51 -22.77 -6.37
C PRO A 73 -12.40 -23.43 -7.75
N PRO A 74 -13.46 -23.39 -8.58
CA PRO A 74 -13.46 -24.02 -9.90
C PRO A 74 -12.40 -23.42 -10.84
N VAL A 75 -11.97 -22.16 -10.61
CA VAL A 75 -10.83 -21.55 -11.33
C VAL A 75 -9.49 -22.21 -10.99
N ALA A 76 -9.25 -22.61 -9.73
CA ALA A 76 -8.02 -23.29 -9.32
C ALA A 76 -7.93 -24.74 -9.85
N SER A 77 -9.07 -25.39 -10.11
CA SER A 77 -9.14 -26.70 -10.77
C SER A 77 -9.28 -26.61 -12.31
N SER A 78 -9.46 -25.41 -12.87
CA SER A 78 -9.52 -25.20 -14.33
C SER A 78 -8.14 -25.21 -14.99
N GLN A 79 -8.12 -25.49 -16.31
CA GLN A 79 -6.95 -25.37 -17.18
C GLN A 79 -6.38 -23.93 -17.18
N SER A 80 -5.05 -23.78 -17.17
CA SER A 80 -4.34 -22.48 -17.18
C SER A 80 -4.91 -21.49 -18.21
N THR A 81 -5.20 -21.91 -19.45
CA THR A 81 -5.78 -21.03 -20.49
C THR A 81 -7.11 -20.37 -20.10
N TRP A 82 -7.92 -21.01 -19.25
CA TRP A 82 -9.16 -20.42 -18.73
C TRP A 82 -8.95 -19.69 -17.40
N ARG A 83 -8.04 -20.18 -16.54
CA ARG A 83 -7.59 -19.51 -15.31
C ARG A 83 -7.03 -18.12 -15.59
N ILE A 84 -6.05 -18.02 -16.50
CA ILE A 84 -5.46 -16.77 -16.99
C ILE A 84 -6.55 -15.82 -17.47
N LYS A 85 -7.46 -16.30 -18.33
CA LYS A 85 -8.51 -15.47 -18.94
C LYS A 85 -9.52 -14.95 -17.92
N VAL A 86 -9.92 -15.77 -16.94
CA VAL A 86 -10.81 -15.34 -15.86
C VAL A 86 -10.13 -14.32 -14.95
N TRP A 87 -8.89 -14.56 -14.52
CA TRP A 87 -8.17 -13.61 -13.67
C TRP A 87 -7.84 -12.30 -14.38
N ASN A 88 -7.35 -12.34 -15.63
CA ASN A 88 -7.10 -11.13 -16.41
C ASN A 88 -8.38 -10.31 -16.61
N LEU A 89 -9.53 -10.95 -16.90
CA LEU A 89 -10.82 -10.25 -16.98
C LEU A 89 -11.22 -9.63 -15.64
N TYR A 90 -11.02 -10.33 -14.52
CA TYR A 90 -11.31 -9.81 -13.18
C TYR A 90 -10.43 -8.60 -12.83
N ILE A 91 -9.13 -8.66 -13.11
CA ILE A 91 -8.17 -7.59 -12.86
C ILE A 91 -8.51 -6.34 -13.70
N THR A 92 -8.78 -6.52 -15.00
CA THR A 92 -9.18 -5.41 -15.89
C THR A 92 -10.54 -4.81 -15.49
N LEU A 93 -11.49 -5.65 -15.07
CA LEU A 93 -12.78 -5.22 -14.55
C LEU A 93 -12.62 -4.42 -13.25
N LEU A 94 -11.74 -4.85 -12.34
CA LEU A 94 -11.43 -4.12 -11.11
C LEU A 94 -10.77 -2.76 -11.37
N SER A 95 -9.84 -2.66 -12.33
CA SER A 95 -9.32 -1.35 -12.78
C SER A 95 -10.49 -0.49 -13.23
N SER A 96 -11.29 -0.99 -14.17
CA SER A 96 -12.41 -0.26 -14.79
C SER A 96 -13.40 0.28 -13.75
N ILE A 97 -13.63 -0.44 -12.64
CA ILE A 97 -14.53 -0.04 -11.55
C ILE A 97 -13.93 1.08 -10.67
N VAL A 98 -12.60 1.14 -10.52
CA VAL A 98 -11.91 2.25 -9.85
C VAL A 98 -11.74 3.44 -10.80
N ASP A 99 -11.51 3.19 -12.09
CA ASP A 99 -11.41 4.17 -13.18
C ASP A 99 -12.73 4.94 -13.42
N LEU A 100 -13.91 4.36 -13.06
CA LEU A 100 -15.19 5.09 -13.00
C LEU A 100 -15.21 6.24 -11.98
N GLY A 101 -14.27 6.26 -11.02
CA GLY A 101 -14.22 7.26 -9.97
C GLY A 101 -15.35 7.13 -8.93
N PRO A 102 -15.43 8.08 -7.98
CA PRO A 102 -16.30 7.96 -6.81
C PRO A 102 -17.78 8.15 -7.13
N GLU A 103 -18.17 9.00 -8.09
CA GLU A 103 -19.59 9.28 -8.32
C GLU A 103 -20.27 8.16 -9.10
N GLU A 104 -19.76 7.81 -10.28
CA GLU A 104 -20.35 6.76 -11.10
C GLU A 104 -20.17 5.35 -10.48
N GLY A 105 -19.05 5.13 -9.79
CA GLY A 105 -18.83 3.91 -9.02
C GLY A 105 -19.85 3.72 -7.87
N LYS A 106 -20.19 4.79 -7.14
CA LYS A 106 -21.28 4.77 -6.14
C LYS A 106 -22.64 4.49 -6.79
N ASN A 107 -22.93 5.08 -7.96
CA ASN A 107 -24.20 4.91 -8.67
C ASN A 107 -24.42 3.45 -9.11
N GLN A 108 -23.43 2.82 -9.73
CA GLN A 108 -23.58 1.48 -10.31
C GLN A 108 -23.48 0.34 -9.28
N PHE A 109 -22.67 0.49 -8.22
CA PHE A 109 -22.40 -0.60 -7.26
C PHE A 109 -22.97 -0.35 -5.85
N GLY A 110 -23.45 0.86 -5.57
CA GLY A 110 -23.76 1.32 -4.22
C GLY A 110 -22.50 1.63 -3.40
N GLN A 111 -22.59 2.66 -2.56
CA GLN A 111 -21.47 3.23 -1.80
C GLN A 111 -20.65 2.19 -1.01
N LYS A 112 -21.29 1.15 -0.44
CA LYS A 112 -20.62 0.11 0.35
C LYS A 112 -19.78 -0.84 -0.52
N LYS A 113 -20.36 -1.41 -1.60
CA LYS A 113 -19.63 -2.36 -2.46
C LYS A 113 -18.52 -1.65 -3.25
N TRP A 114 -18.79 -0.45 -3.79
CA TRP A 114 -17.75 0.36 -4.44
C TRP A 114 -16.58 0.69 -3.50
N LYS A 115 -16.85 1.19 -2.28
CA LYS A 115 -15.78 1.53 -1.33
C LYS A 115 -14.95 0.29 -0.94
N SER A 116 -15.60 -0.86 -0.74
CA SER A 116 -14.91 -2.12 -0.44
C SER A 116 -13.96 -2.54 -1.58
N ILE A 117 -14.45 -2.52 -2.82
CA ILE A 117 -13.65 -2.87 -4.01
C ILE A 117 -12.48 -1.88 -4.18
N SER A 118 -12.76 -0.58 -4.08
CA SER A 118 -11.75 0.48 -4.23
C SER A 118 -10.65 0.38 -3.17
N SER A 119 -11.00 0.04 -1.91
CA SER A 119 -10.00 -0.26 -0.87
C SER A 119 -9.19 -1.51 -1.23
N GLN A 120 -9.82 -2.66 -1.53
CA GLN A 120 -9.12 -3.91 -1.85
C GLN A 120 -8.12 -3.80 -3.01
N VAL A 121 -8.38 -2.93 -3.99
CA VAL A 121 -7.44 -2.60 -5.08
C VAL A 121 -6.32 -1.68 -4.59
N ARG A 122 -6.65 -0.59 -3.87
CA ARG A 122 -5.67 0.40 -3.35
C ARG A 122 -4.73 -0.16 -2.28
N ASP A 123 -5.24 -1.06 -1.46
CA ASP A 123 -4.56 -1.76 -0.37
C ASP A 123 -3.87 -3.06 -0.84
N GLY A 124 -3.91 -3.35 -2.15
CA GLY A 124 -3.26 -4.48 -2.82
C GLY A 124 -3.75 -5.88 -2.43
N GLN A 125 -4.82 -5.99 -1.62
CA GLN A 125 -5.38 -7.26 -1.14
C GLN A 125 -5.91 -8.16 -2.28
N ILE A 126 -6.14 -7.57 -3.45
CA ILE A 126 -6.38 -8.31 -4.70
C ILE A 126 -5.27 -9.32 -5.04
N TRP A 127 -4.00 -9.04 -4.74
CA TRP A 127 -2.91 -9.97 -5.03
C TRP A 127 -3.04 -11.27 -4.23
N GLU A 128 -3.18 -11.16 -2.90
CA GLU A 128 -3.44 -12.28 -2.00
C GLU A 128 -4.69 -13.06 -2.42
N THR A 129 -5.75 -12.35 -2.83
CA THR A 129 -6.99 -12.95 -3.34
C THR A 129 -6.72 -13.81 -4.58
N VAL A 130 -5.96 -13.32 -5.56
CA VAL A 130 -5.62 -14.11 -6.77
C VAL A 130 -4.75 -15.32 -6.42
N VAL A 131 -3.71 -15.13 -5.59
CA VAL A 131 -2.76 -16.18 -5.19
C VAL A 131 -3.48 -17.31 -4.44
N GLN A 132 -4.23 -16.98 -3.39
CA GLN A 132 -4.91 -17.98 -2.56
C GLN A 132 -6.02 -18.70 -3.34
N THR A 133 -6.85 -17.93 -4.04
CA THR A 133 -8.08 -18.43 -4.69
C THR A 133 -7.81 -19.10 -6.05
N GLY A 134 -6.78 -18.64 -6.78
CA GLY A 134 -6.44 -19.13 -8.11
C GLY A 134 -5.31 -20.14 -8.16
N TYR A 135 -4.38 -20.06 -7.20
CA TYR A 135 -3.10 -20.77 -7.23
C TYR A 135 -2.74 -21.43 -5.89
N ARG A 136 -3.74 -21.61 -5.01
CA ARG A 136 -3.64 -22.38 -3.75
C ARG A 136 -2.58 -21.85 -2.77
N GLY A 137 -2.29 -20.55 -2.79
CA GLY A 137 -1.27 -19.93 -1.95
C GLY A 137 0.15 -19.92 -2.55
N LEU A 138 0.35 -20.50 -3.74
CA LEU A 138 1.66 -20.61 -4.38
C LEU A 138 1.91 -19.43 -5.34
N GLU A 139 2.57 -18.37 -4.85
CA GLU A 139 2.89 -17.18 -5.67
C GLU A 139 3.66 -17.52 -6.95
N GLY A 140 4.68 -18.37 -6.85
CA GLY A 140 5.47 -18.83 -8.01
C GLY A 140 4.72 -19.71 -9.01
N SER A 141 3.46 -20.08 -8.72
CA SER A 141 2.57 -20.78 -9.66
C SER A 141 1.60 -19.84 -10.40
N VAL A 142 1.59 -18.54 -10.11
CA VAL A 142 0.77 -17.55 -10.82
C VAL A 142 1.29 -17.38 -12.25
N ASP A 143 0.43 -17.58 -13.26
CA ASP A 143 0.82 -17.41 -14.67
C ASP A 143 1.31 -15.97 -14.94
N ALA A 144 2.43 -15.79 -15.66
CA ALA A 144 3.11 -14.49 -15.84
C ALA A 144 2.22 -13.36 -16.42
N GLU A 145 1.28 -13.69 -17.32
CA GLU A 145 0.30 -12.72 -17.84
C GLU A 145 -0.59 -12.13 -16.72
N VAL A 146 -0.86 -12.90 -15.68
CA VAL A 146 -1.69 -12.47 -14.53
C VAL A 146 -0.88 -11.60 -13.58
N VAL A 147 0.40 -11.94 -13.32
CA VAL A 147 1.29 -11.06 -12.53
C VAL A 147 1.53 -9.72 -13.19
N TYR A 148 1.75 -9.67 -14.51
CA TYR A 148 1.89 -8.42 -15.25
C TYR A 148 0.66 -7.52 -15.07
N ASN A 149 -0.54 -8.09 -15.20
CA ASN A 149 -1.79 -7.34 -15.05
C ASN A 149 -2.05 -6.92 -13.59
N LEU A 150 -1.77 -7.77 -12.60
CA LEU A 150 -1.82 -7.41 -11.18
C LEU A 150 -0.89 -6.23 -10.87
N THR A 151 0.36 -6.32 -11.30
CA THR A 151 1.38 -5.29 -11.10
C THR A 151 0.96 -3.97 -11.72
N THR A 152 0.38 -4.00 -12.93
CA THR A 152 -0.13 -2.82 -13.63
C THR A 152 -1.35 -2.21 -12.91
N LEU A 153 -2.28 -3.03 -12.41
CA LEU A 153 -3.40 -2.56 -11.58
C LEU A 153 -2.89 -1.83 -10.32
N LEU A 154 -1.89 -2.39 -9.63
CA LEU A 154 -1.31 -1.78 -8.43
C LEU A 154 -0.49 -0.51 -8.74
N LEU A 155 0.25 -0.47 -9.86
CA LEU A 155 0.96 0.74 -10.32
C LEU A 155 0.03 1.93 -10.61
N ASN A 156 -1.15 1.66 -11.15
CA ASN A 156 -2.14 2.69 -11.47
C ASN A 156 -2.93 3.15 -10.23
N HIS A 157 -3.29 2.22 -9.33
CA HIS A 157 -4.31 2.48 -8.29
C HIS A 157 -3.83 2.44 -6.85
N SER A 158 -2.71 1.78 -6.52
CA SER A 158 -2.23 1.72 -5.13
C SER A 158 -1.35 2.92 -4.75
N ALA A 159 -1.51 3.39 -3.51
CA ALA A 159 -0.83 4.60 -3.03
C ALA A 159 0.63 4.38 -2.61
N SER A 160 1.08 3.13 -2.49
CA SER A 160 2.46 2.76 -2.20
C SER A 160 2.80 1.48 -2.95
N GLN A 161 3.93 1.48 -3.67
CA GLN A 161 4.36 0.31 -4.45
C GLN A 161 5.24 -0.66 -3.63
N THR A 162 5.36 -0.45 -2.31
CA THR A 162 6.13 -1.33 -1.40
C THR A 162 5.60 -2.76 -1.37
N LEU A 163 4.28 -2.94 -1.28
CA LEU A 163 3.64 -4.26 -1.39
C LEU A 163 3.82 -4.87 -2.79
N ASN A 164 3.74 -4.05 -3.85
CA ASN A 164 3.92 -4.49 -5.23
C ASN A 164 5.35 -5.01 -5.47
N GLN A 165 6.35 -4.29 -4.96
CA GLN A 165 7.75 -4.71 -4.90
C GLN A 165 7.92 -6.02 -4.13
N GLN A 166 7.47 -6.10 -2.87
CA GLN A 166 7.65 -7.31 -2.05
C GLN A 166 7.10 -8.58 -2.72
N ARG A 167 5.93 -8.46 -3.39
CA ARG A 167 5.31 -9.58 -4.10
C ARG A 167 6.04 -9.92 -5.40
N LEU A 168 6.55 -8.93 -6.13
CA LEU A 168 7.39 -9.17 -7.31
C LEU A 168 8.74 -9.79 -6.94
N GLU A 169 9.38 -9.36 -5.85
CA GLU A 169 10.61 -9.97 -5.34
C GLU A 169 10.38 -11.44 -4.95
N THR A 170 9.29 -11.72 -4.24
CA THR A 170 8.91 -13.09 -3.84
C THR A 170 8.61 -13.96 -5.07
N TYR A 171 7.89 -13.41 -6.05
CA TYR A 171 7.59 -14.06 -7.33
C TYR A 171 8.87 -14.34 -8.13
N LEU A 172 9.70 -13.33 -8.40
CA LEU A 172 10.95 -13.45 -9.17
C LEU A 172 11.98 -14.35 -8.48
N SER A 173 12.00 -14.41 -7.14
CA SER A 173 12.84 -15.33 -6.36
C SER A 173 12.37 -16.80 -6.44
N SER A 174 11.11 -17.04 -6.80
CA SER A 174 10.59 -18.39 -7.02
C SER A 174 10.85 -18.94 -8.43
N TYR A 175 11.16 -18.07 -9.40
CA TYR A 175 11.56 -18.50 -10.74
C TYR A 175 12.90 -19.23 -10.71
N GLY A 176 12.94 -20.42 -11.33
CA GLY A 176 14.14 -21.29 -11.35
C GLY A 176 14.23 -22.24 -10.16
N GLN A 177 13.36 -22.13 -9.14
CA GLN A 177 13.08 -23.26 -8.27
C GLN A 177 12.20 -24.25 -9.06
N PRO A 178 12.64 -25.49 -9.36
CA PRO A 178 11.71 -26.51 -9.80
C PRO A 178 10.69 -26.73 -8.67
N ASN A 179 9.39 -26.81 -9.00
CA ASN A 179 8.33 -26.95 -8.00
C ASN A 179 8.35 -28.36 -7.37
N LEU A 180 9.29 -28.55 -6.46
CA LEU A 180 9.46 -29.72 -5.61
C LEU A 180 8.43 -29.69 -4.48
N ASP A 181 7.15 -29.77 -4.86
CA ASP A 181 6.08 -30.10 -3.92
C ASP A 181 6.22 -31.57 -3.52
N ILE A 182 7.11 -31.80 -2.56
CA ILE A 182 7.39 -33.10 -1.94
C ILE A 182 6.11 -33.65 -1.28
N ALA A 183 5.12 -32.82 -0.92
CA ALA A 183 3.86 -33.27 -0.35
C ALA A 183 2.87 -33.77 -1.42
N GLU A 184 2.71 -33.06 -2.56
CA GLU A 184 1.94 -33.59 -3.71
C GLU A 184 2.62 -34.85 -4.27
N HIS A 185 3.95 -34.92 -4.31
CA HIS A 185 4.67 -36.11 -4.78
C HIS A 185 4.57 -37.30 -3.83
N LEU A 186 4.68 -37.11 -2.50
CA LEU A 186 4.52 -38.18 -1.51
C LEU A 186 3.07 -38.67 -1.38
N ARG A 187 2.05 -37.85 -1.71
CA ARG A 187 0.66 -38.33 -1.82
C ARG A 187 0.41 -39.15 -3.09
N ASN A 188 1.24 -39.04 -4.13
CA ASN A 188 0.94 -39.54 -5.48
C ASN A 188 2.03 -40.44 -6.09
N SER A 189 2.23 -41.65 -5.56
CA SER A 189 2.91 -42.73 -6.29
C SER A 189 2.67 -44.13 -5.69
N PRO A 190 2.81 -45.23 -6.48
CA PRO A 190 3.02 -45.30 -7.93
C PRO A 190 2.00 -46.19 -8.68
N SER A 191 1.57 -45.79 -9.88
CA SER A 191 0.95 -46.71 -10.86
C SER A 191 0.95 -46.23 -12.32
N HIS A 192 1.13 -44.93 -12.58
CA HIS A 192 1.30 -44.38 -13.93
C HIS A 192 2.48 -43.41 -14.00
N PRO A 193 3.21 -43.33 -15.13
CA PRO A 193 4.18 -42.27 -15.38
C PRO A 193 3.42 -40.96 -15.60
N SER A 194 3.28 -40.17 -14.54
CA SER A 194 2.73 -38.81 -14.65
C SER A 194 3.70 -37.96 -15.47
N HIS A 195 3.24 -37.46 -16.62
CA HIS A 195 3.97 -36.42 -17.34
C HIS A 195 4.17 -35.23 -16.40
N SER A 196 5.43 -34.88 -16.15
CA SER A 196 5.82 -33.70 -15.38
C SER A 196 5.09 -32.46 -15.91
N ARG A 197 4.23 -31.85 -15.08
CA ARG A 197 3.47 -30.64 -15.46
C ARG A 197 4.47 -29.55 -15.90
N PRO A 198 4.40 -29.03 -17.15
CA PRO A 198 5.40 -28.09 -17.68
C PRO A 198 5.15 -26.64 -17.19
N ASN A 199 4.75 -26.47 -15.93
CA ASN A 199 4.50 -25.17 -15.28
C ASN A 199 5.70 -24.80 -14.39
N GLY A 200 6.87 -24.68 -14.99
CA GLY A 200 8.14 -24.42 -14.30
C GLY A 200 9.38 -24.80 -15.13
N GLY A 201 9.33 -24.62 -16.44
CA GLY A 201 10.43 -24.92 -17.37
C GLY A 201 10.85 -23.67 -18.12
N THR A 202 12.13 -23.29 -18.00
CA THR A 202 12.76 -22.06 -18.49
C THR A 202 12.84 -21.92 -20.02
N ASP A 203 12.30 -22.89 -20.76
CA ASP A 203 12.82 -23.26 -22.08
C ASP A 203 11.87 -22.88 -23.23
N THR A 204 10.77 -22.17 -22.94
CA THR A 204 9.91 -21.61 -24.00
C THR A 204 10.23 -20.13 -24.24
N PRO A 205 10.45 -19.70 -25.50
CA PRO A 205 10.69 -18.28 -25.80
C PRO A 205 9.58 -17.34 -25.35
N LYS A 206 8.34 -17.84 -25.19
CA LYS A 206 7.21 -17.07 -24.66
C LYS A 206 7.38 -16.77 -23.16
N ASP A 207 7.79 -17.74 -22.35
CA ASP A 207 7.97 -17.54 -20.90
C ASP A 207 9.17 -16.62 -20.62
N LEU A 208 10.28 -16.79 -21.37
CA LEU A 208 11.40 -15.85 -21.33
C LEU A 208 10.96 -14.42 -21.67
N ALA A 209 10.20 -14.22 -22.75
CA ALA A 209 9.68 -12.91 -23.12
C ALA A 209 8.68 -12.33 -22.09
N ALA A 210 7.92 -13.17 -21.39
CA ALA A 210 7.06 -12.74 -20.29
C ALA A 210 7.88 -12.33 -19.05
N ARG A 211 8.93 -13.09 -18.71
CA ARG A 211 9.86 -12.79 -17.60
C ARG A 211 10.60 -11.48 -17.84
N VAL A 212 11.09 -11.22 -19.05
CA VAL A 212 11.71 -9.93 -19.42
C VAL A 212 10.75 -8.76 -19.18
N LYS A 213 9.48 -8.86 -19.59
CA LYS A 213 8.46 -7.82 -19.34
C LYS A 213 8.15 -7.59 -17.87
N ILE A 214 8.24 -8.63 -17.03
CA ILE A 214 8.03 -8.47 -15.58
C ILE A 214 9.27 -7.82 -14.94
N ILE A 215 10.48 -8.12 -15.42
CA ILE A 215 11.72 -7.43 -15.00
C ILE A 215 11.70 -5.96 -15.43
N GLU A 216 11.27 -5.67 -16.66
CA GLU A 216 11.05 -4.31 -17.19
C GLU A 216 10.06 -3.52 -16.30
N LEU A 217 8.88 -4.08 -16.05
CA LEU A 217 7.84 -3.49 -15.21
C LEU A 217 8.31 -3.28 -13.76
N PHE A 218 9.07 -4.22 -13.20
CA PHE A 218 9.65 -4.10 -11.86
C PHE A 218 10.71 -2.99 -11.78
N THR A 219 11.72 -3.04 -12.66
CA THR A 219 12.91 -2.18 -12.58
C THR A 219 12.69 -0.77 -13.11
N LEU A 220 11.84 -0.58 -14.13
CA LEU A 220 11.62 0.72 -14.77
C LEU A 220 10.34 1.43 -14.28
N HIS A 221 9.42 0.73 -13.57
CA HIS A 221 8.16 1.33 -13.11
C HIS A 221 7.87 1.13 -11.62
N VAL A 222 8.12 -0.05 -11.02
CA VAL A 222 7.85 -0.28 -9.59
C VAL A 222 8.92 0.37 -8.70
N LEU A 223 10.20 0.03 -8.90
CA LEU A 223 11.29 0.55 -8.07
C LEU A 223 11.46 2.09 -8.16
N PRO A 224 11.36 2.75 -9.35
CA PRO A 224 11.35 4.21 -9.47
C PRO A 224 10.23 4.93 -8.72
N ARG A 225 9.10 4.25 -8.44
CA ARG A 225 7.99 4.77 -7.63
C ARG A 225 8.23 4.64 -6.13
N ASN A 226 9.06 3.70 -5.69
CA ASN A 226 9.58 3.62 -4.31
C ASN A 226 10.90 4.40 -4.12
N GLU A 227 11.43 5.00 -5.19
CA GLU A 227 12.69 5.77 -5.24
C GLU A 227 13.98 4.91 -5.11
N GLU A 228 13.89 3.60 -5.33
CA GLU A 228 14.99 2.64 -5.14
C GLU A 228 15.85 2.44 -6.42
N TRP A 229 16.38 3.55 -6.96
CA TRP A 229 17.12 3.57 -8.24
C TRP A 229 18.39 2.71 -8.23
N GLU A 230 19.14 2.76 -7.14
CA GLU A 230 20.42 2.05 -7.02
C GLU A 230 20.21 0.54 -6.93
N TYR A 231 19.11 0.10 -6.30
CA TYR A 231 18.68 -1.30 -6.27
C TYR A 231 18.14 -1.77 -7.63
N ALA A 232 17.37 -0.94 -8.34
CA ALA A 232 16.96 -1.23 -9.72
C ALA A 232 18.18 -1.41 -10.64
N ARG A 233 19.20 -0.54 -10.51
CA ARG A 233 20.47 -0.62 -11.24
C ARG A 233 21.23 -1.91 -10.92
N GLU A 234 21.35 -2.28 -9.63
CA GLU A 234 21.99 -3.53 -9.22
C GLU A 234 21.24 -4.75 -9.78
N PHE A 235 19.91 -4.78 -9.65
CA PHE A 235 19.05 -5.86 -10.15
C PHE A 235 19.18 -6.06 -11.68
N ILE A 236 19.20 -4.97 -12.47
CA ILE A 236 19.40 -5.07 -13.93
C ILE A 236 20.79 -5.67 -14.23
N SER A 237 21.85 -5.19 -13.55
CA SER A 237 23.23 -5.65 -13.80
C SER A 237 23.44 -7.13 -13.47
N MET A 238 22.84 -7.59 -12.37
CA MET A 238 22.91 -8.97 -11.85
C MET A 238 21.93 -9.94 -12.53
N SER A 239 21.04 -9.44 -13.41
CA SER A 239 20.03 -10.27 -14.07
C SER A 239 20.66 -11.21 -15.11
N GLU A 240 20.66 -12.51 -14.82
CA GLU A 240 21.02 -13.59 -15.77
C GLU A 240 20.02 -13.74 -16.93
N VAL A 241 18.89 -13.03 -16.88
CA VAL A 241 17.77 -13.12 -17.85
C VAL A 241 17.89 -12.10 -18.98
N LEU A 242 18.69 -11.05 -18.77
CA LEU A 242 18.91 -9.97 -19.72
C LEU A 242 20.26 -10.15 -20.39
N ASP A 243 20.27 -10.20 -21.72
CA ASP A 243 21.49 -10.06 -22.52
C ASP A 243 22.11 -8.67 -22.28
N GLU A 244 23.42 -8.53 -22.42
CA GLU A 244 24.11 -7.28 -22.04
C GLU A 244 23.57 -6.05 -22.80
N GLU A 245 23.26 -6.20 -24.09
CA GLU A 245 22.58 -5.18 -24.92
C GLU A 245 21.24 -4.70 -24.31
N ARG A 246 20.49 -5.61 -23.68
CA ARG A 246 19.22 -5.29 -23.01
C ARG A 246 19.45 -4.63 -21.66
N LYS A 247 20.50 -5.02 -20.93
CA LYS A 247 20.89 -4.33 -19.69
C LYS A 247 21.26 -2.88 -19.97
N ASP A 248 22.07 -2.62 -21.00
CA ASP A 248 22.46 -1.26 -21.39
C ASP A 248 21.24 -0.40 -21.73
N VAL A 249 20.30 -0.92 -22.52
CA VAL A 249 19.03 -0.23 -22.85
C VAL A 249 18.17 0.01 -21.59
N PHE A 250 18.07 -0.96 -20.69
CA PHE A 250 17.31 -0.82 -19.44
C PHE A 250 17.97 0.21 -18.49
N LEU A 251 19.30 0.21 -18.37
CA LEU A 251 20.07 1.16 -17.57
C LEU A 251 19.97 2.58 -18.13
N GLN A 252 20.07 2.75 -19.46
CA GLN A 252 19.88 4.04 -20.12
C GLN A 252 18.45 4.57 -19.91
N THR A 253 17.45 3.69 -20.01
CA THR A 253 16.03 4.04 -19.77
C THR A 253 15.78 4.42 -18.32
N LEU A 254 16.35 3.68 -17.37
CA LEU A 254 16.26 3.97 -15.93
C LEU A 254 16.86 5.35 -15.60
N GLU A 255 18.02 5.69 -16.17
CA GLU A 255 18.65 6.99 -15.95
C GLU A 255 17.84 8.13 -16.58
N GLY A 256 17.28 7.94 -17.78
CA GLY A 256 16.38 8.90 -18.41
C GLY A 256 15.11 9.18 -17.60
N ILE A 257 14.50 8.14 -17.01
CA ILE A 257 13.35 8.27 -16.11
C ILE A 257 13.74 9.00 -14.81
N LYS A 258 14.96 8.76 -14.30
CA LYS A 258 15.50 9.48 -13.13
C LYS A 258 15.69 10.96 -13.43
N GLU A 259 16.33 11.29 -14.55
CA GLU A 259 16.55 12.67 -14.99
C GLU A 259 15.23 13.39 -15.24
N GLU A 260 14.25 12.78 -15.92
CA GLU A 260 12.94 13.40 -16.16
C GLU A 260 12.24 13.73 -14.83
N LYS A 261 12.30 12.82 -13.83
CA LYS A 261 11.72 13.04 -12.50
C LYS A 261 12.42 14.19 -11.77
N GLU A 262 13.75 14.25 -11.80
CA GLU A 262 14.53 15.32 -11.17
C GLU A 262 14.28 16.69 -11.85
N GLN A 263 14.29 16.74 -13.20
CA GLN A 263 13.89 17.93 -13.96
C GLN A 263 12.43 18.33 -13.73
N GLY A 264 11.53 17.37 -13.53
CA GLY A 264 10.13 17.59 -13.14
C GLY A 264 10.00 18.25 -11.77
N ALA A 265 10.71 17.72 -10.77
CA ALA A 265 10.76 18.27 -9.42
C ALA A 265 11.36 19.70 -9.39
N LEU A 266 12.42 19.95 -10.16
CA LEU A 266 13.02 21.29 -10.29
C LEU A 266 12.03 22.30 -10.91
N ARG A 267 11.30 21.92 -11.97
CA ARG A 267 10.26 22.76 -12.59
C ARG A 267 9.10 23.05 -11.62
N ALA A 268 8.63 22.03 -10.88
CA ALA A 268 7.59 22.20 -9.87
C ALA A 268 8.04 23.14 -8.73
N ALA A 269 9.27 22.98 -8.24
CA ALA A 269 9.84 23.84 -7.20
C ALA A 269 10.06 25.30 -7.67
N ALA A 270 10.35 25.52 -8.96
CA ALA A 270 10.42 26.87 -9.52
C ALA A 270 9.04 27.55 -9.55
N LEU A 271 8.02 26.86 -10.09
CA LEU A 271 6.64 27.37 -10.15
C LEU A 271 6.02 27.59 -8.77
N GLN A 272 6.38 26.78 -7.76
CA GLN A 272 5.92 26.99 -6.39
C GLN A 272 6.53 28.27 -5.79
N ARG A 273 7.84 28.48 -5.93
CA ARG A 273 8.51 29.71 -5.46
C ARG A 273 7.96 30.98 -6.11
N GLU A 274 7.57 30.91 -7.38
CA GLU A 274 6.94 32.02 -8.10
C GLU A 274 5.59 32.40 -7.47
N LYS A 275 4.72 31.41 -7.21
CA LYS A 275 3.43 31.60 -6.54
C LYS A 275 3.58 32.09 -5.09
N ASP A 276 4.50 31.50 -4.35
CA ASP A 276 4.76 31.90 -2.95
C ASP A 276 5.25 33.36 -2.90
N ALA A 277 6.10 33.78 -3.83
CA ALA A 277 6.57 35.16 -3.94
C ALA A 277 5.49 36.14 -4.44
N GLU A 278 4.52 35.70 -5.26
CA GLU A 278 3.37 36.50 -5.65
C GLU A 278 2.41 36.73 -4.47
N LEU A 279 2.08 35.67 -3.71
CA LEU A 279 1.28 35.77 -2.49
C LEU A 279 1.97 36.65 -1.43
N GLU A 280 3.30 36.56 -1.29
CA GLU A 280 4.06 37.41 -0.37
C GLU A 280 4.09 38.90 -0.79
N ARG A 281 3.92 39.21 -2.09
CA ARG A 281 3.72 40.60 -2.56
C ARG A 281 2.32 41.08 -2.23
N GLN A 282 1.29 40.29 -2.55
CA GLN A 282 -0.11 40.61 -2.26
C GLN A 282 -0.32 40.89 -0.76
N LEU A 283 0.21 40.03 0.13
CA LEU A 283 0.14 40.23 1.58
C LEU A 283 0.85 41.52 2.06
N ARG A 284 2.01 41.88 1.47
CA ARG A 284 2.69 43.15 1.79
C ARG A 284 1.92 44.37 1.29
N GLU A 285 1.21 44.25 0.18
CA GLU A 285 0.39 45.33 -0.37
C GLU A 285 -0.90 45.52 0.44
N GLU A 286 -1.56 44.44 0.86
CA GLU A 286 -2.66 44.49 1.83
C GLU A 286 -2.25 45.06 3.19
N GLU A 287 -1.08 44.68 3.71
CA GLU A 287 -0.55 45.22 4.97
C GLU A 287 -0.29 46.73 4.87
N ARG A 288 0.27 47.18 3.74
CA ARG A 288 0.48 48.62 3.46
C ARG A 288 -0.83 49.37 3.35
N GLN A 289 -1.81 48.85 2.61
CA GLN A 289 -3.14 49.46 2.50
C GLN A 289 -3.81 49.59 3.87
N ARG A 290 -3.82 48.51 4.67
CA ARG A 290 -4.37 48.50 6.03
C ARG A 290 -3.65 49.49 6.96
N ALA A 291 -2.34 49.64 6.84
CA ALA A 291 -1.55 50.61 7.61
C ALA A 291 -1.84 52.06 7.18
N GLU A 292 -2.03 52.32 5.88
CA GLU A 292 -2.41 53.64 5.36
C GLU A 292 -3.84 54.03 5.76
N GLU A 293 -4.81 53.10 5.67
CA GLU A 293 -6.17 53.28 6.17
C GLU A 293 -6.20 53.60 7.68
N ALA A 294 -5.44 52.85 8.49
CA ALA A 294 -5.34 53.10 9.92
C ALA A 294 -4.73 54.48 10.23
N ALA A 295 -3.67 54.88 9.53
CA ALA A 295 -3.05 56.20 9.67
C ALA A 295 -3.96 57.34 9.19
N ALA A 296 -4.80 57.10 8.17
CA ALA A 296 -5.81 58.05 7.71
C ALA A 296 -6.95 58.21 8.74
N ALA A 297 -7.39 57.11 9.36
CA ALA A 297 -8.38 57.11 10.44
C ALA A 297 -7.87 57.87 11.68
N GLU A 298 -6.64 57.61 12.13
CA GLU A 298 -6.06 58.32 13.29
C GLU A 298 -5.95 59.83 13.02
N ARG A 299 -5.54 60.24 11.81
CA ARG A 299 -5.49 61.65 11.41
C ARG A 299 -6.88 62.30 11.41
N LEU A 300 -7.93 61.57 11.05
CA LEU A 300 -9.32 62.04 11.15
C LEU A 300 -9.74 62.22 12.61
N GLU A 301 -9.44 61.27 13.50
CA GLU A 301 -9.75 61.37 14.93
C GLU A 301 -9.00 62.53 15.62
N GLN A 302 -7.69 62.67 15.40
CA GLN A 302 -6.90 63.78 15.93
C GLN A 302 -7.45 65.15 15.47
N LYS A 303 -7.86 65.26 14.20
CA LYS A 303 -8.47 66.48 13.63
C LYS A 303 -9.84 66.77 14.26
N ASN A 304 -10.62 65.74 14.58
CA ASN A 304 -11.91 65.88 15.25
C ASN A 304 -11.74 66.31 16.72
N ASN A 305 -10.83 65.66 17.46
CA ASN A 305 -10.52 66.00 18.84
C ASN A 305 -9.98 67.43 19.00
N ARG A 306 -9.11 67.89 18.07
CA ARG A 306 -8.68 69.32 18.04
C ARG A 306 -9.84 70.30 17.88
N ARG A 307 -10.86 69.96 17.07
CA ARG A 307 -12.06 70.80 16.87
C ARG A 307 -13.00 70.81 18.08
N ASN A 308 -13.09 69.70 18.81
CA ASN A 308 -13.88 69.63 20.04
C ASN A 308 -13.22 70.39 21.19
N ASN A 309 -11.89 70.27 21.34
CA ASN A 309 -11.15 70.96 22.40
C ASN A 309 -11.05 72.49 22.17
N SER A 310 -11.24 72.98 20.93
CA SER A 310 -11.28 74.41 20.61
C SER A 310 -12.68 75.04 20.72
N LYS A 311 -13.64 74.40 21.41
CA LYS A 311 -15.02 74.90 21.54
C LYS A 311 -15.59 74.76 22.95
N VAL A 312 -14.77 75.08 23.95
CA VAL A 312 -15.15 75.08 25.38
C VAL A 312 -14.79 76.41 26.07
N ASP A 313 -15.00 77.54 25.38
CA ASP A 313 -15.15 78.85 26.03
C ASP A 313 -16.02 79.82 25.20
N SER A 314 -17.34 79.74 25.41
CA SER A 314 -18.36 80.74 25.03
C SER A 314 -19.72 80.24 25.53
N SER A 315 -20.32 80.95 26.50
CA SER A 315 -21.54 80.51 27.18
C SER A 315 -22.77 81.39 26.84
N ILE A 316 -23.95 80.86 27.20
CA ILE A 316 -25.20 81.59 27.53
C ILE A 316 -26.14 82.04 26.38
N GLU A 317 -27.37 81.49 26.47
CA GLU A 317 -28.71 81.99 26.09
C GLU A 317 -29.01 82.72 24.77
N LYS A 318 -29.97 82.16 23.99
CA LYS A 318 -31.38 82.59 24.08
C LYS A 318 -32.39 81.58 23.51
N SER A 319 -33.68 81.87 23.68
CA SER A 319 -34.79 80.91 23.69
C SER A 319 -35.58 80.71 22.38
N ARG A 320 -36.31 79.58 22.35
CA ARG A 320 -37.37 79.14 21.39
C ARG A 320 -38.55 80.13 21.29
N PRO A 321 -39.48 80.08 20.30
CA PRO A 321 -40.08 78.90 19.61
C PRO A 321 -40.24 79.07 18.06
N ASN A 322 -41.03 78.32 17.25
CA ASN A 322 -42.13 77.35 17.48
C ASN A 322 -42.41 76.41 16.27
N GLY A 323 -42.83 75.15 16.50
CA GLY A 323 -43.42 74.18 15.51
C GLY A 323 -42.55 73.72 14.32
N ALA A 324 -42.79 72.61 13.60
CA ALA A 324 -43.66 71.40 13.72
C ALA A 324 -43.30 70.44 12.54
N SER A 325 -43.46 69.10 12.49
CA SER A 325 -43.82 68.01 13.43
C SER A 325 -43.41 66.62 12.82
N LYS A 326 -43.94 65.48 13.33
CA LYS A 326 -43.65 64.04 13.00
C LYS A 326 -42.25 63.54 13.46
N ALA A 327 -42.07 62.64 14.45
CA ALA A 327 -42.58 61.26 14.75
C ALA A 327 -41.67 60.15 14.14
N LYS A 328 -41.39 58.95 14.71
CA LYS A 328 -41.67 58.20 16.00
C LYS A 328 -40.78 56.90 15.94
N VAL A 329 -40.33 56.08 16.92
CA VAL A 329 -40.29 55.83 18.41
C VAL A 329 -38.94 55.10 18.70
N GLY A 330 -38.29 55.02 19.88
CA GLY A 330 -38.50 55.74 21.15
C GLY A 330 -38.33 54.94 22.48
N LYS A 331 -37.09 54.53 22.87
CA LYS A 331 -36.65 54.17 24.27
C LYS A 331 -37.23 52.88 24.91
N PRO A 332 -36.94 52.50 26.21
CA PRO A 332 -36.02 53.02 27.26
C PRO A 332 -34.92 52.00 27.73
N THR A 333 -33.80 52.36 28.40
CA THR A 333 -33.51 52.56 29.87
C THR A 333 -33.72 51.32 30.79
N ASP A 334 -33.06 51.10 31.95
CA ASP A 334 -32.38 52.02 32.90
C ASP A 334 -31.24 51.37 33.76
N LYS A 335 -30.80 52.05 34.83
CA LYS A 335 -29.80 51.65 35.87
C LYS A 335 -30.27 50.42 36.69
N THR A 336 -29.49 49.73 37.56
CA THR A 336 -28.58 50.19 38.64
C THR A 336 -27.79 49.02 39.28
N SER A 337 -26.62 49.29 39.92
CA SER A 337 -25.97 48.56 41.06
C SER A 337 -25.81 47.01 41.07
N GLY A 338 -24.62 46.46 41.42
CA GLY A 338 -24.40 44.99 41.54
C GLY A 338 -23.30 44.44 42.49
N SER A 339 -22.10 45.03 42.53
CA SER A 339 -20.93 44.63 43.38
C SER A 339 -20.18 43.32 43.05
N LYS A 340 -18.87 43.28 43.39
CA LYS A 340 -17.93 42.12 43.45
C LYS A 340 -17.64 41.43 42.09
N SER A 341 -16.48 40.81 41.80
CA SER A 341 -15.12 40.76 42.42
C SER A 341 -14.21 39.91 41.49
N THR A 342 -12.89 40.09 41.29
CA THR A 342 -11.86 41.06 41.72
C THR A 342 -10.57 40.83 40.87
N SER A 343 -9.64 41.80 40.80
CA SER A 343 -8.23 41.69 40.33
C SER A 343 -8.01 41.30 38.84
N SER A 344 -7.18 41.95 38.03
CA SER A 344 -5.71 42.16 38.14
C SER A 344 -4.91 40.85 38.19
N GLY A 345 -3.84 40.62 37.42
CA GLY A 345 -3.23 41.39 36.33
C GLY A 345 -1.70 41.29 36.32
N ARG A 346 -1.11 41.08 35.12
CA ARG A 346 0.33 41.20 34.78
C ARG A 346 1.36 40.23 35.42
N THR A 347 2.46 40.06 34.67
CA THR A 347 3.78 39.48 35.01
C THR A 347 3.93 37.95 35.14
N ALA A 348 5.13 37.49 34.78
CA ALA A 348 5.59 36.10 34.79
C ALA A 348 6.30 35.75 36.11
N PHE A 349 6.61 34.47 36.35
CA PHE A 349 7.97 34.02 36.70
C PHE A 349 8.12 32.48 36.57
N SER A 350 9.38 32.02 36.69
CA SER A 350 9.97 30.69 36.41
C SER A 350 9.34 29.43 37.04
N PRO A 351 9.63 28.23 36.50
CA PRO A 351 9.24 26.95 37.11
C PRO A 351 10.10 26.57 38.33
N PRO A 352 9.57 25.76 39.29
CA PRO A 352 10.33 25.22 40.41
C PRO A 352 11.07 23.93 40.06
N ALA A 353 12.36 23.85 40.42
CA ALA A 353 13.16 22.62 40.36
C ALA A 353 13.93 22.39 41.67
N SER A 354 13.72 21.24 42.32
CA SER A 354 14.42 20.74 43.53
C SER A 354 13.79 19.40 43.95
N SER A 355 14.43 18.40 44.58
CA SER A 355 15.81 17.83 44.59
C SER A 355 15.71 16.49 45.39
N LYS A 356 16.71 15.70 45.84
CA LYS A 356 18.19 15.69 45.89
C LYS A 356 18.58 14.21 46.14
N SER A 357 19.49 13.55 45.42
CA SER A 357 20.90 13.33 45.81
C SER A 357 21.41 12.08 45.05
N VAL A 358 22.54 12.10 44.33
CA VAL A 358 23.94 11.87 44.75
C VAL A 358 24.26 10.45 45.29
N LYS A 359 24.89 9.62 44.45
CA LYS A 359 26.18 8.96 44.81
C LYS A 359 26.94 8.39 43.58
N LYS A 360 28.27 8.50 43.62
CA LYS A 360 29.22 7.53 43.01
C LYS A 360 29.47 6.41 44.06
N THR A 361 30.04 5.24 43.79
CA THR A 361 31.06 4.88 42.79
C THR A 361 30.96 3.37 42.44
N ASP A 362 31.97 2.85 41.73
CA ASP A 362 32.43 1.45 41.70
C ASP A 362 31.90 0.45 40.66
N LYS A 363 32.85 -0.36 40.18
CA LYS A 363 32.78 -1.50 39.26
C LYS A 363 33.62 -2.63 39.90
N PRO A 364 33.52 -3.91 39.45
CA PRO A 364 32.41 -4.59 38.78
C PRO A 364 32.03 -5.92 39.47
N ALA A 365 30.74 -6.30 39.50
CA ALA A 365 30.31 -7.60 40.06
C ALA A 365 29.26 -8.33 39.19
N ARG A 366 29.69 -9.47 38.62
CA ARG A 366 28.92 -10.55 37.94
C ARG A 366 27.39 -10.37 37.81
N SER A 367 26.94 -9.86 36.66
CA SER A 367 25.52 -9.74 36.29
C SER A 367 24.89 -11.07 35.85
N ASN A 368 24.73 -12.02 36.79
CA ASN A 368 24.04 -13.29 36.51
C ASN A 368 22.52 -13.22 36.76
N ARG A 369 22.03 -12.26 37.56
CA ARG A 369 20.60 -12.13 37.89
C ARG A 369 19.77 -11.47 36.78
N ALA A 370 20.33 -10.50 36.06
CA ALA A 370 19.65 -9.91 34.89
C ALA A 370 19.46 -10.96 33.77
N LEU A 371 20.51 -11.73 33.48
CA LEU A 371 20.47 -12.82 32.50
C LEU A 371 19.44 -13.90 32.88
N ALA A 372 19.32 -14.26 34.16
CA ALA A 372 18.32 -15.23 34.62
C ALA A 372 16.87 -14.77 34.39
N ASN A 373 16.59 -13.46 34.54
CA ASN A 373 15.26 -12.91 34.27
C ASN A 373 14.97 -12.83 32.76
N VAL A 374 15.97 -12.43 31.95
CA VAL A 374 15.86 -12.45 30.47
C VAL A 374 15.64 -13.88 29.97
N LEU A 375 16.40 -14.87 30.49
CA LEU A 375 16.22 -16.29 30.19
C LEU A 375 14.83 -16.80 30.59
N ARG A 376 14.27 -16.39 31.74
CA ARG A 376 12.90 -16.74 32.13
C ARG A 376 11.85 -16.17 31.16
N ASN A 377 11.97 -14.91 30.76
CA ASN A 377 11.06 -14.31 29.79
C ASN A 377 11.17 -14.98 28.41
N ILE A 378 12.39 -15.32 27.97
CA ILE A 378 12.62 -16.08 26.74
C ILE A 378 12.02 -17.49 26.83
N LEU A 379 12.20 -18.20 27.96
CA LEU A 379 11.59 -19.53 28.16
C LEU A 379 10.06 -19.48 28.15
N GLN A 380 9.45 -18.44 28.74
CA GLN A 380 7.99 -18.24 28.73
C GLN A 380 7.45 -17.83 27.35
N TYR A 381 8.24 -17.13 26.54
CA TYR A 381 7.92 -16.92 25.12
C TYR A 381 7.99 -18.24 24.36
N ILE A 382 9.11 -18.96 24.46
CA ILE A 382 9.32 -20.26 23.80
C ILE A 382 8.22 -21.25 24.20
N SER A 383 7.85 -21.38 25.48
CA SER A 383 6.78 -22.30 25.90
C SER A 383 5.41 -21.94 25.31
N LYS A 384 5.13 -20.65 25.07
CA LYS A 384 3.90 -20.20 24.38
C LYS A 384 3.99 -20.43 22.87
N THR A 385 5.16 -20.27 22.25
CA THR A 385 5.37 -20.53 20.82
C THR A 385 5.37 -22.03 20.48
N VAL A 386 5.92 -22.89 21.35
CA VAL A 386 5.92 -24.36 21.22
C VAL A 386 4.50 -24.91 21.12
N ALA A 387 3.54 -24.35 21.87
CA ALA A 387 2.14 -24.75 21.83
C ALA A 387 1.43 -24.39 20.51
N GLY A 388 1.99 -23.47 19.70
CA GLY A 388 1.37 -23.00 18.45
C GLY A 388 1.82 -23.76 17.20
N ASN A 389 3.11 -24.10 17.08
CA ASN A 389 3.61 -24.85 15.91
C ASN A 389 4.96 -25.57 16.20
N PRO A 390 4.94 -26.87 16.58
CA PRO A 390 6.16 -27.62 16.88
C PRO A 390 7.02 -27.92 15.63
N LEU A 391 6.42 -27.98 14.43
CA LEU A 391 7.14 -28.26 13.19
C LEU A 391 8.11 -27.14 12.81
N SER A 392 7.75 -25.87 13.07
CA SER A 392 8.65 -24.73 12.84
C SER A 392 9.90 -24.79 13.72
N ILE A 393 9.79 -25.32 14.94
CA ILE A 393 10.93 -25.47 15.87
C ILE A 393 11.79 -26.67 15.46
N ALA A 394 11.18 -27.78 15.02
CA ALA A 394 11.93 -28.88 14.42
C ALA A 394 12.72 -28.42 13.17
N ARG A 395 12.10 -27.58 12.32
CA ARG A 395 12.73 -27.04 11.10
C ARG A 395 13.92 -26.11 11.40
N THR A 396 13.83 -25.23 12.41
CA THR A 396 14.97 -24.38 12.80
C THR A 396 16.09 -25.16 13.50
N LEU A 397 15.76 -26.18 14.31
CA LEU A 397 16.77 -27.08 14.90
C LEU A 397 17.50 -27.90 13.83
N LEU A 398 16.79 -28.45 12.84
CA LEU A 398 17.40 -29.15 11.70
C LEU A 398 18.25 -28.22 10.84
N PHE A 399 17.84 -26.96 10.63
CA PHE A 399 18.63 -25.97 9.92
C PHE A 399 19.94 -25.63 10.66
N MET A 400 19.87 -25.40 11.97
CA MET A 400 21.06 -25.18 12.81
C MET A 400 21.99 -26.40 12.83
N LEU A 401 21.44 -27.62 12.91
CA LEU A 401 22.23 -28.86 12.81
C LEU A 401 22.91 -28.99 11.43
N GLY A 402 22.20 -28.64 10.36
CA GLY A 402 22.76 -28.57 9.00
C GLY A 402 23.92 -27.58 8.87
N ILE A 403 23.82 -26.40 9.49
CA ILE A 403 24.93 -25.42 9.55
C ILE A 403 26.13 -25.98 10.32
N ILE A 404 25.90 -26.65 11.45
CA ILE A 404 26.98 -27.28 12.24
C ILE A 404 27.68 -28.38 11.43
N VAL A 405 26.92 -29.21 10.69
CA VAL A 405 27.47 -30.24 9.79
C VAL A 405 28.18 -29.62 8.58
N ALA A 406 27.72 -28.50 8.03
CA ALA A 406 28.43 -27.79 6.98
C ALA A 406 29.79 -27.23 7.48
N LEU A 407 29.79 -26.62 8.68
CA LEU A 407 30.99 -26.08 9.32
C LEU A 407 31.94 -27.15 9.89
N SER A 408 31.54 -28.43 9.93
CA SER A 408 32.44 -29.55 10.26
C SER A 408 33.25 -30.03 9.06
N ARG A 409 32.77 -29.82 7.82
CA ARG A 409 33.48 -30.24 6.60
C ARG A 409 34.77 -29.46 6.42
N GLN A 410 35.90 -30.18 6.34
CA GLN A 410 37.25 -29.62 6.19
C GLN A 410 37.34 -28.64 5.00
N ASN A 411 36.78 -29.01 3.84
CA ASN A 411 36.73 -28.17 2.63
C ASN A 411 36.07 -26.79 2.86
N ILE A 412 35.09 -26.69 3.75
CA ILE A 412 34.41 -25.43 4.07
C ILE A 412 35.26 -24.61 5.06
N ARG A 413 35.87 -25.25 6.06
CA ARG A 413 36.84 -24.60 6.95
C ARG A 413 38.04 -24.03 6.20
N GLU A 414 38.53 -24.73 5.18
CA GLU A 414 39.62 -24.23 4.32
C GLU A 414 39.20 -23.05 3.45
N LYS A 415 38.03 -23.10 2.81
CA LYS A 415 37.50 -21.94 2.05
C LYS A 415 37.35 -20.71 2.95
N ILE A 416 36.76 -20.87 4.14
CA ILE A 416 36.66 -19.79 5.14
C ILE A 416 38.06 -19.29 5.53
N ARG A 417 39.00 -20.19 5.87
CA ARG A 417 40.37 -19.80 6.29
C ARG A 417 41.13 -19.03 5.21
N ARG A 418 40.95 -19.37 3.93
CA ARG A 418 41.52 -18.61 2.79
C ARG A 418 40.88 -17.23 2.67
N ILE A 419 39.55 -17.13 2.74
CA ILE A 419 38.81 -15.86 2.64
C ILE A 419 39.14 -14.91 3.81
N THR A 420 39.09 -15.42 5.05
CA THR A 420 39.43 -14.64 6.26
C THR A 420 40.88 -14.19 6.26
N GLY A 421 41.83 -15.03 5.82
CA GLY A 421 43.24 -14.65 5.69
C GLY A 421 43.45 -13.47 4.74
N SER A 422 42.84 -13.53 3.55
CA SER A 422 42.90 -12.45 2.54
C SER A 422 42.25 -11.15 3.01
N GLY A 423 41.11 -11.23 3.72
CA GLY A 423 40.44 -10.06 4.29
C GLY A 423 41.25 -9.38 5.40
N TRP A 424 41.81 -10.17 6.33
CA TRP A 424 42.53 -9.66 7.50
C TRP A 424 43.85 -8.96 7.13
N GLN A 425 44.52 -9.42 6.06
CA GLN A 425 45.69 -8.74 5.50
C GLN A 425 45.36 -7.34 4.98
N LYS A 426 44.26 -7.19 4.20
CA LYS A 426 43.83 -5.88 3.68
C LYS A 426 43.49 -4.90 4.80
N ILE A 427 42.72 -5.34 5.81
CA ILE A 427 42.34 -4.49 6.96
C ILE A 427 43.59 -4.02 7.74
N LYS A 428 44.57 -4.90 7.97
CA LYS A 428 45.85 -4.51 8.58
C LYS A 428 46.64 -3.50 7.74
N GLY A 429 46.63 -3.63 6.42
CA GLY A 429 47.27 -2.68 5.50
C GLY A 429 46.70 -1.27 5.63
N THR A 430 45.37 -1.13 5.51
CA THR A 430 44.69 0.18 5.59
C THR A 430 44.89 0.86 6.94
N VAL A 431 44.77 0.12 8.04
CA VAL A 431 44.97 0.68 9.40
C VAL A 431 46.44 1.05 9.65
N GLY A 432 47.40 0.25 9.16
CA GLY A 432 48.82 0.53 9.30
C GLY A 432 49.30 1.78 8.54
N MET A 433 48.60 2.15 7.45
CA MET A 433 48.92 3.32 6.64
C MET A 433 48.33 4.61 7.23
N GLY A 434 47.10 4.55 7.77
CA GLY A 434 46.41 5.71 8.35
C GLY A 434 47.04 6.29 9.63
N VAL A 435 47.85 5.52 10.36
CA VAL A 435 48.53 5.98 11.60
C VAL A 435 49.86 6.71 11.31
N LYS A 436 50.36 6.67 10.07
CA LYS A 436 51.74 7.10 9.74
C LYS A 436 51.90 8.50 9.16
N VAL A 437 50.83 9.31 9.13
CA VAL A 437 50.79 10.63 8.44
C VAL A 437 50.32 11.77 9.37
N SER A 438 50.22 11.54 10.68
CA SER A 438 49.77 12.55 11.66
C SER A 438 50.85 12.89 12.70
N TYR A 439 52.05 13.27 12.23
CA TYR A 439 53.03 14.06 12.98
C TYR A 439 54.00 14.77 12.03
N ILE A 440 53.68 16.01 11.69
CA ILE A 440 54.55 17.17 11.35
C ILE A 440 53.64 18.41 11.41
#